data_AF-A0A975KQM7-F1
#
_entry.id   AF-A0A975KQM7-F1
#
_cell.length_a   1.000
_cell.length_b   1.000
_cell.length_c   1.000
_cell.angle_alpha   90.00
_cell.angle_beta   90.00
_cell.angle_gamma   90.00
#
_symmetry.space_group_name_H-M   'P 1'
#
loop_
_entity.id
_entity.type
_entity.pdbx_description
1 polymer ?
#
loop_
_entity_poly.entity_id
_entity_poly.type
_entity_poly.pdbx_seq_one_letter_code
_entity_poly.pdbx_strand_id
1 'polypeptide(L)' 'MIEVIVDHSYAEDYFQIDTITVNLDDNVEKERIERSIKKSNLEGSLVDPGDLREHLAVVLGVRKEMIDIDTHEIDMY' A
#
# COMPACT_ATOMS: atom_id res chain seq x y z
N MET A 1 1.71 10.92 -6.35
CA MET A 1 2.02 10.24 -5.09
C MET A 1 1.11 9.04 -4.96
N ILE A 2 1.61 7.94 -4.39
CA ILE A 2 0.83 6.76 -4.05
C ILE A 2 0.75 6.74 -2.54
N GLU A 3 -0.47 6.76 -2.01
CA GLU A 3 -0.75 6.73 -0.59
C GLU A 3 -1.24 5.34 -0.23
N VAL A 4 -0.68 4.75 0.81
CA VAL A 4 -0.99 3.39 1.26
C VAL A 4 -1.37 3.46 2.72
N ILE A 5 -2.59 3.03 3.02
CA ILE A 5 -3.07 2.91 4.40
C ILE A 5 -2.87 1.45 4.81
N VAL A 6 -2.20 1.27 5.95
CA VAL A 6 -1.94 -0.03 6.56
C VAL A 6 -2.61 -0.07 7.91
N ASP A 7 -3.48 -1.04 8.13
CA ASP A 7 -4.05 -1.30 9.43
C ASP A 7 -3.10 -2.17 10.26
N HIS A 8 -2.95 -1.82 11.52
CA HIS A 8 -2.17 -2.55 12.51
C HIS A 8 -3.07 -2.94 13.69
N SER A 9 -3.13 -4.25 13.96
CA SER A 9 -3.76 -4.82 15.16
C SER A 9 -2.65 -5.21 16.14
N TYR A 10 -2.54 -4.54 17.30
CA TYR A 10 -1.61 -4.96 18.34
C TYR A 10 -2.13 -6.18 19.11
N ALA A 11 -3.46 -6.37 19.15
CA ALA A 11 -4.06 -7.54 19.80
C ALA A 11 -3.67 -8.84 19.10
N GLU A 12 -3.58 -8.82 17.77
CA GLU A 12 -3.25 -9.98 16.94
C GLU A 12 -1.86 -9.88 16.27
N ASP A 13 -1.13 -8.78 16.49
CA ASP A 13 0.23 -8.49 16.00
C ASP A 13 0.37 -8.69 14.47
N TYR A 14 -0.52 -8.05 13.69
CA TYR A 14 -0.45 -8.08 12.23
C TYR A 14 -0.66 -6.72 11.58
N PHE A 15 -0.06 -6.57 10.40
CA PHE A 15 -0.26 -5.44 9.51
C PHE A 15 -0.97 -5.90 8.24
N GLN A 16 -1.95 -5.12 7.80
CA GLN A 16 -2.72 -5.41 6.60
C GLN A 16 -2.84 -4.13 5.78
N ILE A 17 -2.64 -4.22 4.46
CA ILE A 17 -2.96 -3.08 3.59
C ILE A 17 -4.49 -2.92 3.58
N ASP A 18 -4.99 -1.79 4.04
CA ASP A 18 -6.42 -1.45 3.94
C ASP A 18 -6.73 -0.91 2.54
N THR A 19 -6.15 0.24 2.22
CA THR A 19 -6.48 1.00 1.00
C THR A 19 -5.22 1.52 0.32
N ILE A 20 -5.19 1.46 -1.02
CA ILE A 20 -4.14 2.10 -1.84
C ILE A 20 -4.74 3.17 -2.74
N THR A 21 -4.33 4.43 -2.55
CA THR A 21 -4.79 5.58 -3.34
C THR A 21 -3.68 6.08 -4.27
N VAL A 22 -3.99 6.23 -5.56
CA VAL A 22 -3.03 6.71 -6.58
C VAL A 22 -3.38 8.14 -7.00
N ASN A 23 -2.62 9.11 -6.49
CA ASN A 23 -2.74 10.54 -6.76
C ASN A 23 -1.65 11.00 -7.74
N LEU A 24 -1.76 10.64 -9.01
CA LEU A 24 -0.84 11.05 -10.08
C LEU A 24 -1.56 11.92 -11.12
N ASP A 25 -0.90 13.00 -11.57
CA ASP A 25 -1.40 13.87 -12.64
C ASP A 25 -1.33 13.21 -14.03
N ASP A 26 -0.39 12.28 -14.21
CA ASP A 26 -0.28 11.49 -15.43
C ASP A 26 -1.32 10.36 -15.43
N ASN A 27 -2.39 10.55 -16.19
CA ASN A 27 -3.49 9.59 -16.29
C ASN A 27 -3.06 8.23 -16.86
N VAL A 28 -2.06 8.18 -17.74
CA VAL A 28 -1.58 6.91 -18.33
C VAL A 28 -0.86 6.10 -17.27
N GLU A 29 0.04 6.75 -16.53
CA GLU A 29 0.80 6.10 -15.48
C GLU A 29 -0.09 5.72 -14.28
N LYS A 30 -1.07 6.57 -13.94
CA LYS A 30 -2.10 6.26 -12.94
C LYS A 30 -2.85 4.97 -13.30
N GLU A 31 -3.38 4.87 -14.52
CA GLU A 31 -4.13 3.69 -14.97
C GLU A 31 -3.25 2.42 -14.97
N ARG A 32 -1.97 2.53 -15.34
CA ARG A 32 -1.01 1.42 -15.27
C ARG A 32 -0.85 0.91 -13.84
N ILE A 33 -0.66 1.80 -12.87
CA ILE A 33 -0.44 1.46 -11.47
C ILE A 33 -1.72 0.88 -10.85
N GLU A 34 -2.88 1.48 -11.09
CA GLU A 34 -4.17 0.96 -10.61
C GLU A 34 -4.45 -0.46 -11.13
N ARG A 35 -4.11 -0.76 -12.38
CA ARG A 35 -4.20 -2.12 -12.93
C ARG A 35 -3.23 -3.09 -12.23
N SER A 36 -2.01 -2.66 -11.94
CA SER A 36 -1.05 -3.48 -11.20
C SER A 36 -1.54 -3.80 -9.79
N ILE A 37 -2.10 -2.81 -9.07
CA ILE A 37 -2.65 -2.99 -7.72
C ILE A 37 -3.76 -4.06 -7.74
N LYS A 38 -4.74 -3.92 -8.65
CA LYS A 38 -5.84 -4.87 -8.80
C LYS A 38 -5.38 -6.27 -9.19
N LYS A 39 -4.35 -6.38 -10.04
CA LYS A 39 -3.82 -7.69 -10.48
C LYS A 39 -3.06 -8.40 -9.36
N SER A 40 -2.35 -7.64 -8.53
CA SER A 40 -1.54 -8.17 -7.43
C SER A 40 -2.35 -8.42 -6.15
N ASN A 41 -3.63 -8.00 -6.11
CA ASN A 41 -4.53 -8.17 -4.96
C ASN A 41 -3.92 -7.62 -3.65
N LEU A 42 -3.27 -6.46 -3.75
CA LEU A 42 -2.51 -5.87 -2.65
C LEU A 42 -3.41 -5.39 -1.50
N GLU A 43 -4.57 -4.82 -1.82
CA GLU A 43 -5.56 -4.43 -0.81
C GLU A 43 -6.09 -5.68 -0.08
N GLY A 44 -6.08 -5.63 1.23
CA GLY A 44 -6.39 -6.74 2.12
C GLY A 44 -5.25 -7.74 2.33
N SER A 45 -4.06 -7.55 1.74
CA SER A 45 -2.93 -8.45 1.97
C SER A 45 -2.23 -8.16 3.30
N LEU A 46 -1.86 -9.24 4.00
CA LEU A 46 -1.00 -9.17 5.18
C LEU A 46 0.42 -8.81 4.75
N VAL A 47 1.04 -7.89 5.48
CA VAL A 47 2.33 -7.32 5.13
C VAL A 47 3.26 -7.24 6.34
N ASP A 48 4.55 -7.18 6.08
CA ASP A 48 5.55 -6.82 7.08
C ASP A 48 5.94 -5.35 6.87
N PRO A 49 5.81 -4.47 7.88
CA PRO A 49 6.06 -3.05 7.74
C PRO A 49 7.52 -2.71 7.44
N GLY A 50 8.48 -3.61 7.75
CA GLY A 50 9.91 -3.36 7.61
C GLY A 50 10.34 -3.06 6.17
N ASP A 51 9.85 -3.86 5.21
CA ASP A 51 10.23 -3.77 3.80
C ASP A 51 9.07 -3.39 2.87
N LEU A 52 7.90 -3.03 3.42
CA LEU A 52 6.68 -2.78 2.66
C LEU A 52 6.87 -1.74 1.56
N ARG A 53 7.56 -0.63 1.87
CA ARG A 53 7.78 0.46 0.90
C ARG A 53 8.62 0.00 -0.28
N GLU A 54 9.65 -0.80 -0.04
CA GLU A 54 10.52 -1.32 -1.10
C GLU A 54 9.81 -2.39 -1.92
N HIS A 55 9.06 -3.26 -1.26
CA HIS A 55 8.24 -4.27 -1.92
C HIS A 55 7.21 -3.65 -2.87
N LEU A 56 6.45 -2.66 -2.40
CA LEU A 56 5.46 -1.95 -3.21
C LEU A 56 6.11 -1.19 -4.37
N ALA A 57 7.28 -0.60 -4.18
CA ALA A 57 8.02 0.06 -5.26
C ALA A 57 8.37 -0.92 -6.39
N VAL A 58 8.82 -2.13 -6.03
CA VAL A 58 9.15 -3.20 -7.00
C VAL A 58 7.89 -3.71 -7.70
N VAL A 59 6.82 -3.99 -6.96
CA VAL A 59 5.57 -4.54 -7.52
C VAL A 59 4.89 -3.54 -8.45
N LEU A 60 4.88 -2.25 -8.09
CA LEU A 60 4.24 -1.20 -8.88
C LEU A 60 5.15 -0.65 -9.98
N GLY A 61 6.45 -0.95 -9.93
CA GLY A 61 7.46 -0.44 -10.86
C GLY A 61 7.62 1.07 -10.74
N VAL A 62 7.65 1.58 -9.51
CA VAL A 62 7.78 3.01 -9.20
C VAL A 62 8.97 3.25 -8.26
N ARG A 63 9.33 4.51 -8.08
CA ARG A 63 10.34 4.90 -7.10
C ARG A 63 9.75 4.88 -5.69
N LYS A 64 10.51 4.39 -4.70
CA LYS A 64 10.06 4.29 -3.30
C LYS A 64 9.63 5.63 -2.69
N GLU A 65 10.22 6.72 -3.17
CA GLU A 65 9.91 8.10 -2.78
C GLU A 65 8.53 8.56 -3.26
N MET A 66 7.91 7.82 -4.18
CA MET A 66 6.55 8.08 -4.63
C MET A 66 5.50 7.41 -3.73
N ILE A 67 5.92 6.56 -2.79
CA ILE A 67 5.04 5.77 -1.93
C ILE A 67 5.09 6.35 -0.53
N ASP A 68 3.95 6.84 -0.09
CA ASP A 68 3.71 7.21 1.30
C ASP A 68 2.91 6.10 1.98
N ILE A 69 3.28 5.81 3.22
CA ILE A 69 2.64 4.75 4.00
C ILE A 69 2.22 5.35 5.33
N ASP A 70 0.92 5.34 5.58
CA ASP A 70 0.34 5.68 6.86
C ASP A 70 -0.17 4.41 7.53
N THR A 71 0.05 4.31 8.84
CA THR A 71 -0.39 3.17 9.65
C THR A 71 -1.50 3.59 10.59
N HIS A 72 -2.63 2.88 10.55
CA HIS A 72 -3.76 3.07 11.43
C HIS A 72 -3.87 1.92 12.43
N GLU A 73 -4.07 2.25 13.70
CA GLU A 73 -4.31 1.25 14.74
C GLU A 73 -5.79 0.88 14.74
N ILE A 74 -6.10 -0.42 14.62
CA ILE A 74 -7.49 -0.92 14.52
C ILE A 74 -7.92 -1.79 15.69
N ASP A 75 -7.16 -1.78 16.80
CA ASP A 75 -7.52 -2.56 17.98
C ASP A 75 -8.95 -2.23 18.45
N MET A 76 -9.84 -3.21 18.33
CA MET A 76 -11.19 -3.11 18.86
C MET A 76 -11.15 -3.44 20.35
N TYR A 77 -11.49 -2.47 21.19
CA TYR A 77 -11.72 -2.63 22.64
C TYR A 77 -12.99 -3.43 22.95
#